data_AF-A0A1Q6FSD5-F1
#
_entry.id   AF-A0A1Q6FSD5-F1
#
_cell.length_a   1.000
_cell.length_b   1.000
_cell.length_c   1.000
_cell.angle_alpha   90.00
_cell.angle_beta   90.00
_cell.angle_gamma   90.00
#
_symmetry.space_group_name_H-M   'P 1'
#
loop_
_entity.id
_entity.type
_entity.pdbx_description
1 polymer ?
#
loop_
_entity_poly.entity_id
_entity_poly.type
_entity_poly.pdbx_seq_one_letter_code
_entity_poly.pdbx_strand_id
1 'polypeptide(L)'
;MDYLLNDSTDAWFNMAFDEYCLERYPCGGAFFYLWRNSPSVIIGYNQNVWAEVDLDYIGSRGIRLARRVTGGGAVYHDLQNLNYTIVGRGVSPQPVVDALRSLGLDAVLSGRNDIFVGGRKVSGFARRLGSRREIIHGTLMYDVDLDEMSRALDAPGSKLHAKGVASVRSRVANIRDLLPGIASVGELASALTGILGRGGRELDFGEERLDAVRRLSETKFSTWDWIYGRSAAAGLRGRLRLACGTVEAALDMDGGYIRQLSFGGDFIGRLPSEAIASRLRGVRYDRASILSALDGFDVSSVFDGTDAAGLAEFISSLRDPSE
;
A
#
# COMPACT_ATOMS: atom_id res chain seq x y z
N MET A 1 4.90 -20.74 10.39
CA MET A 1 5.47 -20.20 9.13
C MET A 1 6.90 -19.78 9.41
N ASP A 2 7.84 -19.95 8.48
CA ASP A 2 9.22 -19.43 8.65
C ASP A 2 9.16 -17.89 8.78
N TYR A 3 10.13 -17.28 9.49
CA TYR A 3 10.11 -15.84 9.73
C TYR A 3 11.48 -15.17 9.70
N LEU A 4 11.48 -13.87 9.44
CA LEU A 4 12.67 -13.01 9.47
C LEU A 4 12.57 -12.02 10.61
N LEU A 5 13.73 -11.55 11.09
CA LEU A 5 13.83 -10.40 11.98
C LEU A 5 14.16 -9.14 11.18
N ASN A 6 13.53 -8.03 11.54
CA ASN A 6 13.83 -6.70 11.01
C ASN A 6 13.63 -5.65 12.12
N ASP A 7 14.75 -5.25 12.73
CA ASP A 7 14.75 -4.33 13.87
C ASP A 7 14.87 -2.85 13.46
N SER A 8 14.98 -2.57 12.15
CA SER A 8 15.08 -1.19 11.66
C SER A 8 13.76 -0.45 11.89
N THR A 9 13.88 0.82 12.31
CA THR A 9 12.75 1.75 12.38
C THR A 9 12.79 2.81 11.28
N ASP A 10 13.71 2.66 10.33
CA ASP A 10 13.89 3.56 9.20
C ASP A 10 12.90 3.21 8.08
N ALA A 11 12.00 4.16 7.76
CA ALA A 11 10.95 3.90 6.79
C ALA A 11 11.48 3.57 5.38
N TRP A 12 12.58 4.19 4.94
CA TRP A 12 13.12 3.92 3.61
C TRP A 12 13.77 2.54 3.55
N PHE A 13 14.51 2.18 4.60
CA PHE A 13 15.06 0.83 4.74
C PHE A 13 13.95 -0.22 4.75
N ASN A 14 12.89 -0.01 5.52
CA ASN A 14 11.81 -0.98 5.64
C ASN A 14 11.03 -1.16 4.32
N MET A 15 10.84 -0.09 3.55
CA MET A 15 10.26 -0.20 2.20
C MET A 15 11.19 -0.95 1.23
N ALA A 16 12.50 -0.73 1.33
CA ALA A 16 13.49 -1.48 0.58
C ALA A 16 13.53 -2.96 0.98
N PHE A 17 13.36 -3.26 2.27
CA PHE A 17 13.32 -4.61 2.80
C PHE A 17 12.11 -5.37 2.26
N ASP A 18 10.93 -4.75 2.22
CA ASP A 18 9.72 -5.30 1.60
C ASP A 18 9.96 -5.66 0.12
N GLU A 19 10.54 -4.75 -0.68
CA GLU A 19 10.81 -5.03 -2.09
C GLU A 19 11.87 -6.10 -2.30
N TYR A 20 12.94 -6.08 -1.50
CA TYR A 20 13.98 -7.12 -1.56
C TYR A 20 13.39 -8.49 -1.21
N CYS A 21 12.57 -8.55 -0.16
CA CYS A 21 11.83 -9.74 0.22
C CYS A 21 10.82 -10.17 -0.84
N LEU A 22 10.22 -9.26 -1.60
CA LEU A 22 9.33 -9.63 -2.69
C LEU A 22 10.09 -10.24 -3.88
N GLU A 23 11.17 -9.60 -4.32
CA GLU A 23 11.79 -9.89 -5.62
C GLU A 23 13.02 -10.79 -5.56
N ARG A 24 13.79 -10.73 -4.46
CA ARG A 24 15.16 -11.26 -4.42
C ARG A 24 15.41 -12.31 -3.34
N TYR A 25 14.73 -12.24 -2.19
CA TYR A 25 15.01 -13.13 -1.06
C TYR A 25 14.82 -14.63 -1.42
N PRO A 26 15.85 -15.49 -1.25
CA PRO A 26 15.80 -16.87 -1.74
C PRO A 26 15.05 -17.78 -0.75
N CYS A 27 13.71 -17.79 -0.82
CA CYS A 27 12.87 -18.70 -0.02
C CYS A 27 11.77 -19.32 -0.89
N GLY A 28 11.65 -20.65 -0.83
CA GLY A 28 10.66 -21.41 -1.59
C GLY A 28 9.28 -21.47 -0.93
N GLY A 29 9.23 -21.32 0.40
CA GLY A 29 8.00 -21.30 1.19
C GLY A 29 7.48 -19.88 1.46
N ALA A 30 6.31 -19.80 2.09
CA ALA A 30 5.84 -18.54 2.65
C ALA A 30 6.59 -18.21 3.94
N PHE A 31 6.90 -16.94 4.14
CA PHE A 31 7.52 -16.43 5.36
C PHE A 31 6.91 -15.10 5.77
N PHE A 32 7.07 -14.72 7.02
CA PHE A 32 6.60 -13.43 7.53
C PHE A 32 7.68 -12.70 8.34
N TYR A 33 7.45 -11.42 8.61
CA TYR A 33 8.21 -10.65 9.58
C TYR A 33 7.37 -9.51 10.12
N LEU A 34 7.71 -9.07 11.32
CA LEU A 34 7.09 -7.95 11.99
C LEU A 34 8.12 -6.82 12.12
N TRP A 35 7.68 -5.58 11.96
CA TRP A 35 8.58 -4.42 11.92
C TRP A 35 7.83 -3.14 12.27
N ARG A 36 8.55 -2.06 12.56
CA ARG A 36 7.98 -0.77 12.97
C ARG A 36 8.70 0.36 12.26
N ASN A 37 8.08 1.54 12.19
CA ASN A 37 8.76 2.76 11.73
C ASN A 37 8.76 3.80 12.83
N SER A 38 9.81 4.62 12.87
CA SER A 38 9.74 5.95 13.48
C SER A 38 8.66 6.79 12.78
N PRO A 39 8.16 7.90 13.38
CA PRO A 39 7.08 8.70 12.81
C PRO A 39 7.23 8.97 11.31
N SER A 40 6.30 8.44 10.51
CA SER A 40 6.37 8.45 9.04
C SER A 40 5.00 8.46 8.39
N VAL A 41 4.88 9.11 7.24
CA VAL A 41 3.77 8.91 6.29
C VAL A 41 4.23 8.02 5.15
N ILE A 42 3.53 6.90 4.95
CA ILE A 42 3.79 5.94 3.88
C ILE A 42 2.69 6.04 2.83
N ILE A 43 3.00 6.65 1.69
CA ILE A 43 2.06 6.78 0.57
C ILE A 43 2.05 5.53 -0.31
N GLY A 44 0.91 5.23 -0.90
CA GLY A 44 0.73 4.14 -1.85
C GLY A 44 1.48 4.39 -3.16
N TYR A 45 1.73 3.31 -3.88
CA TYR A 45 2.51 3.32 -5.12
C TYR A 45 1.99 4.31 -6.19
N ASN A 46 0.66 4.42 -6.33
CA ASN A 46 0.00 5.24 -7.34
C ASN A 46 -0.47 6.61 -6.82
N GLN A 47 -0.19 6.95 -5.56
CA GLN A 47 -0.71 8.18 -4.97
C GLN A 47 0.12 9.41 -5.36
N ASN A 48 -0.55 10.54 -5.56
CA ASN A 48 0.12 11.83 -5.72
C ASN A 48 0.44 12.41 -4.34
N VAL A 49 1.73 12.61 -4.03
CA VAL A 49 2.17 13.13 -2.73
C VAL A 49 1.41 14.41 -2.36
N TRP A 50 1.35 15.36 -3.30
CA TRP A 50 0.82 16.71 -3.07
C TRP A 50 -0.67 16.74 -2.77
N ALA A 51 -1.40 15.68 -3.13
CA ALA A 51 -2.83 15.57 -2.88
C ALA A 51 -3.17 14.81 -1.59
N GLU A 52 -2.18 14.16 -0.97
CA GLU A 52 -2.40 13.11 0.02
C GLU A 52 -1.74 13.42 1.37
N VAL A 53 -0.79 14.36 1.40
CA VAL A 53 0.00 14.68 2.59
C VAL A 53 0.18 16.18 2.73
N ASP A 54 0.05 16.69 3.97
CA ASP A 54 0.50 18.03 4.32
C ASP A 54 2.02 18.02 4.52
N LEU A 55 2.75 18.41 3.48
CA LEU A 55 4.21 18.35 3.47
C LEU A 55 4.87 19.35 4.42
N ASP A 56 4.23 20.50 4.62
CA ASP A 56 4.73 21.52 5.55
C ASP A 56 4.58 21.03 6.99
N TYR A 57 3.41 20.44 7.31
CA TYR A 57 3.17 19.84 8.61
C TYR A 57 4.17 18.73 8.93
N ILE A 58 4.27 17.70 8.08
CA ILE A 58 5.16 16.56 8.36
C ILE A 58 6.62 17.03 8.45
N GLY A 59 7.02 18.00 7.61
CA GLY A 59 8.37 18.57 7.63
C GLY A 59 8.66 19.27 8.96
N SER A 60 7.73 20.08 9.46
CA SER A 60 7.86 20.79 10.74
C SER A 60 7.90 19.84 11.95
N ARG A 61 7.32 18.65 11.83
CA ARG A 61 7.25 17.62 12.89
C ARG A 61 8.37 16.58 12.79
N GLY A 62 9.22 16.64 11.76
CA GLY A 62 10.24 15.62 11.50
C GLY A 62 9.66 14.25 11.13
N ILE A 63 8.41 14.21 10.66
CA ILE A 63 7.74 13.00 10.20
C ILE A 63 8.24 12.68 8.80
N ARG A 64 8.76 11.47 8.61
CA ARG A 64 9.37 11.06 7.34
C ARG A 64 8.34 10.71 6.28
N LEU A 65 8.55 11.15 5.05
CA LEU A 65 7.77 10.69 3.91
C LEU A 65 8.46 9.51 3.20
N ALA A 66 7.70 8.45 2.91
CA ALA A 66 8.16 7.34 2.09
C ALA A 66 7.06 6.83 1.16
N ARG A 67 7.44 6.18 0.05
CA ARG A 67 6.51 5.52 -0.88
C ARG A 67 6.75 4.02 -0.89
N ARG A 68 5.67 3.25 -0.73
CA ARG A 68 5.70 1.78 -0.78
C ARG A 68 5.49 1.25 -2.19
N VAL A 69 5.83 -0.03 -2.39
CA VAL A 69 5.65 -0.72 -3.68
C VAL A 69 4.21 -1.20 -3.92
N THR A 70 3.35 -1.22 -2.91
CA THR A 70 1.95 -1.64 -3.04
C THR A 70 1.02 -0.46 -3.26
N GLY A 71 -0.15 -0.71 -3.86
CA GLY A 71 -1.22 0.29 -4.00
C GLY A 71 -1.90 0.64 -2.67
N GLY A 72 -3.05 1.32 -2.74
CA GLY A 72 -3.83 1.74 -1.57
C GLY A 72 -3.55 3.18 -1.12
N GLY A 73 -4.25 3.62 -0.07
CA GLY A 73 -4.15 4.97 0.46
C GLY A 73 -2.90 5.26 1.30
N ALA A 74 -2.74 6.51 1.72
CA ALA A 74 -1.65 6.93 2.59
C ALA A 74 -1.91 6.47 4.03
N VAL A 75 -0.86 6.09 4.74
CA VAL A 75 -0.95 5.64 6.13
C VAL A 75 0.12 6.32 6.98
N TYR A 76 -0.24 6.65 8.22
CA TYR A 76 0.70 7.16 9.22
C TYR A 76 1.22 6.00 10.08
N HIS A 77 2.52 5.97 10.32
CA HIS A 77 3.19 5.06 11.22
C HIS A 77 3.85 5.84 12.35
N ASP A 78 3.87 5.24 13.54
CA ASP A 78 4.78 5.57 14.63
C ASP A 78 5.30 4.27 15.27
N LEU A 79 6.05 4.37 16.38
CA LEU A 79 6.61 3.20 17.06
C LEU A 79 5.56 2.34 17.78
N GLN A 80 4.32 2.82 17.88
CA GLN A 80 3.16 2.11 18.42
C GLN A 80 2.29 1.50 17.31
N ASN A 81 2.70 1.64 16.04
CA ASN A 81 2.16 0.90 14.92
C ASN A 81 3.05 -0.30 14.59
N LEU A 82 2.54 -1.52 14.83
CA LEU A 82 3.21 -2.75 14.43
C LEU A 82 2.85 -3.07 12.98
N ASN A 83 3.83 -3.26 12.11
CA ASN A 83 3.61 -3.71 10.76
C ASN A 83 3.87 -5.20 10.67
N TYR A 84 3.12 -5.88 9.81
CA TYR A 84 3.39 -7.24 9.40
C TYR A 84 3.60 -7.31 7.90
N THR A 85 4.46 -8.21 7.46
CA THR A 85 4.61 -8.58 6.06
C THR A 85 4.59 -10.10 5.95
N ILE A 86 3.80 -10.64 5.01
CA ILE A 86 3.76 -12.04 4.61
C ILE A 86 4.13 -12.10 3.13
N VAL A 87 5.12 -12.93 2.78
CA VAL A 87 5.60 -13.12 1.41
C VAL A 87 5.50 -14.59 1.04
N GLY A 88 4.95 -14.88 -0.14
CA GLY A 88 4.80 -16.25 -0.63
C GLY A 88 3.84 -16.36 -1.81
N ARG A 89 3.58 -17.58 -2.28
CA ARG A 89 2.59 -17.82 -3.35
C ARG A 89 1.20 -17.95 -2.75
N GLY A 90 0.22 -17.20 -3.28
CA GLY A 90 -1.17 -17.28 -2.84
C GLY A 90 -1.37 -16.94 -1.36
N VAL A 91 -0.56 -16.01 -0.84
CA VAL A 91 -0.63 -15.60 0.56
C VAL A 91 -1.90 -14.79 0.83
N SER A 92 -2.32 -14.75 2.09
CA SER A 92 -3.50 -14.01 2.54
C SER A 92 -3.21 -13.33 3.89
N PRO A 93 -3.99 -12.32 4.31
CA PRO A 93 -3.89 -11.75 5.66
C PRO A 93 -4.53 -12.64 6.73
N GLN A 94 -5.16 -13.76 6.34
CA GLN A 94 -5.92 -14.62 7.26
C GLN A 94 -5.09 -15.13 8.45
N PRO A 95 -3.81 -15.52 8.30
CA PRO A 95 -2.99 -15.92 9.44
C PRO A 95 -2.88 -14.85 10.53
N VAL A 96 -2.85 -13.56 10.16
CA VAL A 96 -2.82 -12.45 11.13
C VAL A 96 -4.14 -12.35 11.87
N VAL A 97 -5.27 -12.50 11.16
CA VAL A 97 -6.61 -12.49 11.78
C VAL A 97 -6.77 -13.65 12.75
N ASP A 98 -6.34 -14.85 12.37
CA ASP A 98 -6.40 -16.03 13.23
C ASP A 98 -5.45 -15.91 14.44
N ALA A 99 -4.31 -15.24 14.27
CA ALA A 99 -3.42 -14.92 15.38
C ALA A 99 -4.06 -13.92 16.37
N LEU A 100 -4.69 -12.86 15.88
CA LEU A 100 -5.45 -11.92 16.73
C LEU A 100 -6.59 -12.63 17.47
N ARG A 101 -7.32 -13.54 16.81
CA ARG A 101 -8.35 -14.38 17.45
C ARG A 101 -7.80 -15.27 18.55
N SER A 102 -6.62 -15.86 18.33
CA SER A 102 -5.94 -16.67 19.33
C SER A 102 -5.51 -15.86 20.56
N LEU A 103 -5.36 -14.55 20.43
CA LEU A 103 -5.13 -13.62 21.53
C LEU A 103 -6.43 -13.15 22.22
N GLY A 104 -7.60 -13.63 21.77
CA GLY A 104 -8.91 -13.29 22.36
C GLY A 104 -9.62 -12.11 21.71
N LEU A 105 -9.14 -11.61 20.56
CA LEU A 105 -9.81 -10.55 19.82
C LEU A 105 -10.80 -11.11 18.80
N ASP A 106 -12.02 -10.56 18.74
CA ASP A 106 -12.98 -10.88 17.68
C ASP A 106 -12.60 -10.19 16.36
N ALA A 107 -11.49 -10.65 15.76
CA ALA A 107 -10.94 -10.10 14.54
C ALA A 107 -11.65 -10.66 13.30
N VAL A 108 -11.99 -9.78 12.35
CA VAL A 108 -12.60 -10.16 11.07
C VAL A 108 -11.99 -9.36 9.92
N LEU A 109 -11.80 -10.03 8.79
CA LEU A 109 -11.58 -9.32 7.52
C LEU A 109 -12.89 -8.65 7.11
N SER A 110 -12.84 -7.36 6.82
CA SER A 110 -14.00 -6.62 6.36
C SER A 110 -13.60 -5.54 5.37
N GLY A 111 -14.57 -5.12 4.57
CA GLY A 111 -14.32 -4.24 3.44
C GLY A 111 -13.36 -4.89 2.44
N ARG A 112 -12.50 -4.07 1.85
CA ARG A 112 -11.61 -4.49 0.76
C ARG A 112 -10.27 -4.96 1.27
N ASN A 113 -9.77 -4.32 2.31
CA ASN A 113 -8.39 -4.46 2.72
C ASN A 113 -8.16 -4.11 4.21
N ASP A 114 -9.17 -4.32 5.06
CA ASP A 114 -9.14 -3.92 6.46
C ASP A 114 -9.39 -5.11 7.39
N ILE A 115 -8.80 -5.05 8.59
CA ILE A 115 -9.14 -5.94 9.70
C ILE A 115 -9.84 -5.12 10.78
N PHE A 116 -10.98 -5.63 11.23
CA PHE A 116 -11.80 -5.04 12.28
C PHE A 116 -11.78 -5.91 13.52
N VAL A 117 -11.87 -5.28 14.68
CA VAL A 117 -12.06 -5.93 15.98
C VAL A 117 -13.16 -5.18 16.73
N GLY A 118 -14.20 -5.89 17.14
CA GLY A 118 -15.34 -5.28 17.83
C GLY A 118 -16.00 -4.14 17.02
N GLY A 119 -16.10 -4.31 15.70
CA GLY A 119 -16.70 -3.32 14.79
C GLY A 119 -15.83 -2.09 14.48
N ARG A 120 -14.61 -1.99 15.01
CA ARG A 120 -13.67 -0.90 14.73
C ARG A 120 -12.46 -1.39 13.95
N LYS A 121 -11.99 -0.60 12.97
CA LYS A 121 -10.82 -0.92 12.16
C LYS A 121 -9.56 -0.80 13.01
N VAL A 122 -8.77 -1.87 13.08
CA VAL A 122 -7.48 -1.91 13.80
C VAL A 122 -6.29 -2.05 12.85
N SER A 123 -6.55 -2.31 11.57
CA SER A 123 -5.51 -2.57 10.59
C SER A 123 -6.03 -2.34 9.17
N GLY A 124 -5.13 -1.88 8.30
CA GLY A 124 -5.29 -1.93 6.86
C GLY A 124 -4.10 -2.67 6.24
N PHE A 125 -4.35 -3.40 5.16
CA PHE A 125 -3.32 -4.09 4.41
C PHE A 125 -3.33 -3.71 2.94
N ALA A 126 -2.23 -3.97 2.26
CA ALA A 126 -2.09 -3.86 0.82
C ALA A 126 -1.38 -5.09 0.28
N ARG A 127 -1.49 -5.31 -1.02
CA ARG A 127 -0.89 -6.47 -1.69
C ARG A 127 -0.26 -6.07 -3.01
N ARG A 128 0.68 -6.90 -3.46
CA ARG A 128 1.28 -6.84 -4.80
C ARG A 128 1.83 -8.20 -5.20
N LEU A 129 1.68 -8.55 -6.47
CA LEU A 129 2.36 -9.65 -7.12
C LEU A 129 3.70 -9.16 -7.66
N GLY A 130 4.79 -9.78 -7.23
CA GLY A 130 6.12 -9.62 -7.78
C GLY A 130 6.40 -10.66 -8.87
N SER A 131 7.66 -10.81 -9.24
CA SER A 131 8.06 -11.73 -10.32
C SER A 131 7.67 -13.20 -10.10
N ARG A 132 7.68 -13.69 -8.85
CA ARG A 132 7.50 -15.12 -8.52
C ARG A 132 6.53 -15.41 -7.39
N ARG A 133 6.12 -14.39 -6.64
CA ARG A 133 5.37 -14.49 -5.40
C ARG A 133 4.66 -13.19 -5.08
N GLU A 134 3.77 -13.24 -4.11
CA GLU A 134 3.00 -12.10 -3.64
C GLU A 134 3.53 -11.62 -2.29
N ILE A 135 3.38 -10.32 -2.05
CA ILE A 135 3.54 -9.69 -0.75
C ILE A 135 2.17 -9.22 -0.28
N ILE A 136 1.88 -9.47 0.99
CA ILE A 136 0.81 -8.82 1.74
C ILE A 136 1.45 -8.20 2.96
N HIS A 137 1.31 -6.89 3.10
CA HIS A 137 1.75 -6.20 4.29
C HIS A 137 0.63 -5.34 4.84
N GLY A 138 0.65 -5.09 6.13
CA GLY A 138 -0.37 -4.29 6.77
C GLY A 138 0.10 -3.71 8.08
N THR A 139 -0.67 -2.75 8.56
CA THR A 139 -0.50 -2.13 9.86
C THR A 139 -1.28 -2.90 10.91
N LEU A 140 -0.92 -2.76 12.18
CA LEU A 140 -1.67 -3.16 13.36
C LEU A 140 -1.51 -2.00 14.33
N MET A 141 -2.56 -1.19 14.45
CA MET A 141 -2.55 -0.01 15.32
C MET A 141 -2.61 -0.50 16.76
N TYR A 142 -1.46 -0.63 17.42
CA TYR A 142 -1.43 -1.07 18.81
C TYR A 142 -1.86 0.06 19.73
N ASP A 143 -1.19 1.22 19.63
CA ASP A 143 -1.41 2.39 20.47
C ASP A 143 -0.96 3.67 19.74
N VAL A 144 -1.36 3.80 18.48
CA VAL A 144 -0.95 4.89 17.57
C VAL A 144 -1.55 6.20 18.03
N ASP A 145 -0.80 7.30 17.88
CA ASP A 145 -1.34 8.65 18.05
C ASP A 145 -2.30 8.98 16.90
N LEU A 146 -3.61 8.79 17.15
CA LEU A 146 -4.66 8.99 16.17
C LEU A 146 -4.84 10.48 15.78
N ASP A 147 -4.40 11.40 16.64
CA ASP A 147 -4.49 12.84 16.38
C ASP A 147 -3.34 13.29 15.47
N GLU A 148 -2.12 12.83 15.75
CA GLU A 148 -0.97 13.04 14.87
C GLU A 148 -1.21 12.39 13.50
N MET A 149 -1.75 11.17 13.47
CA MET A 149 -2.16 10.51 12.23
C MET A 149 -3.15 11.36 11.44
N SER A 150 -4.20 11.88 12.10
CA SER A 150 -5.24 12.64 11.42
C SER A 150 -4.68 13.92 10.80
N ARG A 151 -3.75 14.61 11.50
CA ARG A 151 -3.09 15.83 11.00
C ARG A 151 -2.10 15.54 9.89
N ALA A 152 -1.27 14.50 10.04
CA ALA A 152 -0.27 14.15 9.03
C ALA A 152 -0.89 13.76 7.68
N LEU A 153 -2.12 13.25 7.69
CA LEU A 153 -2.87 12.85 6.49
C LEU A 153 -3.89 13.93 6.03
N ASP A 154 -3.95 15.09 6.68
CA ASP A 154 -4.88 16.18 6.34
C ASP A 154 -4.30 17.08 5.25
N ALA A 155 -4.19 16.55 4.03
CA ALA A 155 -3.67 17.34 2.91
C ALA A 155 -4.56 18.57 2.64
N PRO A 156 -3.99 19.74 2.29
CA PRO A 156 -4.76 20.92 1.93
C PRO A 156 -5.75 20.64 0.79
N GLY A 157 -7.06 20.83 1.05
CA GLY A 157 -8.14 20.51 0.09
C GLY A 157 -8.58 19.04 0.07
N SER A 158 -8.06 18.20 0.96
CA SER A 158 -8.48 16.80 1.10
C SER A 158 -9.91 16.69 1.67
N LYS A 159 -10.52 15.51 1.47
CA LYS A 159 -11.88 15.21 1.98
C LYS A 159 -12.00 15.24 3.51
N LEU A 160 -10.89 15.34 4.26
CA LEU A 160 -10.91 15.48 5.73
C LEU A 160 -11.49 16.84 6.17
N HIS A 161 -11.31 17.89 5.37
CA HIS A 161 -12.01 19.16 5.53
C HIS A 161 -13.53 19.04 5.30
N ALA A 162 -13.98 18.11 4.45
CA ALA A 162 -15.40 17.94 4.08
C ALA A 162 -16.16 16.92 4.95
N LYS A 163 -15.45 15.97 5.57
CA LYS A 163 -15.99 15.00 6.54
C LYS A 163 -15.16 15.10 7.80
N GLY A 164 -15.46 16.11 8.61
CA GLY A 164 -14.62 16.54 9.74
C GLY A 164 -14.03 15.40 10.57
N VAL A 165 -12.84 15.65 11.13
CA VAL A 165 -11.96 14.77 11.93
C VAL A 165 -12.71 13.78 12.87
N ALA A 166 -13.87 14.18 13.41
CA ALA A 166 -14.77 13.33 14.19
C ALA A 166 -15.23 12.03 13.48
N SER A 167 -15.42 12.06 12.15
CA SER A 167 -15.88 10.92 11.35
C SER A 167 -14.85 9.78 11.27
N VAL A 168 -13.55 10.09 11.26
CA VAL A 168 -12.47 9.10 11.15
C VAL A 168 -12.19 8.48 12.51
N ARG A 169 -12.17 9.29 13.58
CA ARG A 169 -12.07 8.82 14.97
C ARG A 169 -13.13 7.77 15.34
N SER A 170 -14.33 7.85 14.74
CA SER A 170 -15.40 6.88 15.00
C SER A 170 -15.20 5.48 14.41
N ARG A 171 -14.20 5.28 13.51
CA ARG A 171 -14.06 4.04 12.71
C ARG A 171 -12.78 3.25 12.98
N VAL A 172 -11.76 3.86 13.58
CA VAL A 172 -10.47 3.22 13.87
C VAL A 172 -10.29 3.05 15.38
N ALA A 173 -9.53 2.04 15.80
CA ALA A 173 -9.22 1.77 17.19
C ALA A 173 -7.81 1.22 17.38
N ASN A 174 -7.26 1.46 18.56
CA ASN A 174 -6.03 0.86 19.02
C ASN A 174 -6.31 -0.52 19.65
N ILE A 175 -5.45 -1.49 19.34
CA ILE A 175 -5.54 -2.86 19.89
C ILE A 175 -5.35 -2.84 21.40
N ARG A 176 -4.55 -1.93 21.94
CA ARG A 176 -4.34 -1.76 23.39
C ARG A 176 -5.65 -1.62 24.16
N ASP A 177 -6.63 -0.90 23.61
CA ASP A 177 -7.94 -0.69 24.24
C ASP A 177 -8.82 -1.95 24.23
N LEU A 178 -8.49 -2.90 23.36
CA LEU A 178 -9.25 -4.11 23.08
C LEU A 178 -8.60 -5.37 23.68
N LEU A 179 -7.32 -5.27 24.07
CA LEU A 179 -6.50 -6.37 24.54
C LEU A 179 -5.71 -5.98 25.81
N PRO A 180 -6.38 -5.89 26.99
CA PRO A 180 -5.75 -5.41 28.22
C PRO A 180 -4.62 -6.31 28.76
N GLY A 181 -4.52 -7.56 28.29
CA GLY A 181 -3.48 -8.51 28.71
C GLY A 181 -2.11 -8.33 28.05
N ILE A 182 -1.97 -7.38 27.11
CA ILE A 182 -0.72 -7.08 26.40
C ILE A 182 -0.33 -5.64 26.67
N ALA A 183 0.76 -5.43 27.43
CA ALA A 183 1.15 -4.13 27.97
C ALA A 183 1.97 -3.27 27.01
N SER A 184 2.53 -3.86 25.94
CA SER A 184 3.30 -3.13 24.94
C SER A 184 3.17 -3.70 23.52
N VAL A 185 3.52 -2.87 22.53
CA VAL A 185 3.65 -3.30 21.13
C VAL A 185 4.71 -4.39 20.96
N GLY A 186 5.74 -4.41 21.82
CA GLY A 186 6.76 -5.45 21.84
C GLY A 186 6.19 -6.80 22.28
N GLU A 187 5.39 -6.81 23.34
CA GLU A 187 4.67 -8.01 23.77
C GLU A 187 3.68 -8.51 22.71
N LEU A 188 2.96 -7.60 22.03
CA LEU A 188 2.13 -7.96 20.89
C LEU A 188 2.96 -8.62 19.78
N ALA A 189 4.11 -8.04 19.43
CA ALA A 189 5.00 -8.59 18.41
C ALA A 189 5.51 -9.98 18.81
N SER A 190 5.97 -10.18 20.06
CA SER A 190 6.41 -11.49 20.55
C SER A 190 5.30 -12.53 20.51
N ALA A 191 4.08 -12.16 20.93
CA ALA A 191 2.93 -13.06 20.92
C ALA A 191 2.53 -13.46 19.48
N LEU A 192 2.47 -12.49 18.56
CA LEU A 192 2.19 -12.75 17.15
C LEU A 192 3.28 -13.59 16.48
N THR A 193 4.56 -13.33 16.75
CA THR A 193 5.66 -14.15 16.27
C THR A 193 5.54 -15.59 16.76
N GLY A 194 5.21 -15.81 18.03
CA GLY A 194 5.00 -17.16 18.58
C GLY A 194 3.84 -17.92 17.94
N ILE A 195 2.74 -17.23 17.60
CA ILE A 195 1.57 -17.84 16.97
C ILE A 195 1.81 -18.11 15.48
N LEU A 196 2.21 -17.09 14.72
CA LEU A 196 2.46 -17.17 13.27
C LEU A 196 3.67 -18.05 12.95
N GLY A 197 4.69 -18.00 13.81
CA GLY A 197 5.93 -18.75 13.72
C GLY A 197 5.80 -20.21 14.14
N ARG A 198 4.67 -20.65 14.69
CA ARG A 198 4.48 -22.04 15.13
C ARG A 198 4.81 -23.02 14.01
N GLY A 199 5.75 -23.93 14.28
CA GLY A 199 6.24 -24.94 13.32
C GLY A 199 7.14 -24.40 12.20
N GLY A 200 7.45 -23.11 12.19
CA GLY A 200 8.45 -22.50 11.31
C GLY A 200 9.75 -22.21 12.04
N ARG A 201 10.75 -21.78 11.28
CA ARG A 201 12.09 -21.43 11.76
C ARG A 201 12.34 -19.94 11.56
N GLU A 202 13.15 -19.37 12.45
CA GLU A 202 13.81 -18.10 12.18
C GLU A 202 14.82 -18.31 11.04
N LEU A 203 14.71 -17.48 10.01
CA LEU A 203 15.60 -17.48 8.86
C LEU A 203 16.68 -16.42 9.06
N ASP A 204 17.92 -16.77 8.72
CA ASP A 204 18.99 -15.79 8.64
C ASP A 204 18.84 -14.97 7.35
N PHE A 205 18.81 -13.64 7.48
CA PHE A 205 18.82 -12.74 6.33
C PHE A 205 20.22 -12.59 5.74
N GLY A 206 21.25 -12.59 6.58
CA GLY A 206 22.66 -12.40 6.22
C GLY A 206 23.04 -10.94 5.88
N GLU A 207 24.24 -10.55 6.31
CA GLU A 207 24.76 -9.17 6.15
C GLU A 207 24.84 -8.70 4.69
N GLU A 208 25.24 -9.56 3.76
CA GLU A 208 25.33 -9.20 2.34
C GLU A 208 23.98 -8.75 1.78
N ARG A 209 22.89 -9.39 2.24
CA ARG A 209 21.53 -9.03 1.83
C ARG A 209 21.08 -7.76 2.54
N LEU A 210 21.43 -7.57 3.82
CA LEU A 210 21.18 -6.31 4.52
C LEU A 210 21.87 -5.13 3.82
N ASP A 211 23.11 -5.30 3.36
CA ASP A 211 23.81 -4.30 2.55
C ASP A 211 23.12 -4.02 1.22
N ALA A 212 22.58 -5.06 0.58
CA ALA A 212 21.79 -4.87 -0.63
C ALA A 212 20.48 -4.11 -0.38
N VAL A 213 19.84 -4.31 0.78
CA VAL A 213 18.67 -3.53 1.21
C VAL A 213 19.07 -2.08 1.52
N ARG A 214 20.18 -1.85 2.23
CA ARG A 214 20.72 -0.50 2.49
C ARG A 214 20.96 0.26 1.19
N ARG A 215 21.65 -0.35 0.22
CA ARG A 215 21.86 0.24 -1.11
C ARG A 215 20.54 0.52 -1.83
N LEU A 216 19.56 -0.40 -1.77
CA LEU A 216 18.26 -0.19 -2.40
C LEU A 216 17.48 0.96 -1.72
N SER A 217 17.61 1.12 -0.40
CA SER A 217 17.05 2.25 0.34
C SER A 217 17.61 3.56 -0.20
N GLU A 218 18.94 3.68 -0.28
CA GLU A 218 19.65 4.90 -0.71
C GLU A 218 19.45 5.25 -2.18
N THR A 219 19.43 4.25 -3.05
CA THR A 219 19.37 4.45 -4.52
C THR A 219 17.95 4.54 -5.06
N LYS A 220 16.94 4.23 -4.23
CA LYS A 220 15.53 4.24 -4.65
C LYS A 220 14.61 4.80 -3.58
N PHE A 221 14.47 4.16 -2.43
CA PHE A 221 13.37 4.48 -1.51
C PHE A 221 13.49 5.83 -0.80
N SER A 222 14.69 6.37 -0.68
CA SER A 222 14.96 7.72 -0.19
C SER A 222 14.99 8.79 -1.27
N THR A 223 14.94 8.43 -2.56
CA THR A 223 15.16 9.38 -3.64
C THR A 223 13.91 10.18 -3.95
N TRP A 224 14.13 11.42 -4.41
CA TRP A 224 13.05 12.31 -4.79
C TRP A 224 12.21 11.72 -5.93
N ASP A 225 12.86 11.12 -6.93
CA ASP A 225 12.19 10.53 -8.10
C ASP A 225 11.21 9.42 -7.71
N TRP A 226 11.57 8.60 -6.73
CA TRP A 226 10.69 7.54 -6.24
C TRP A 226 9.54 8.10 -5.42
N ILE A 227 9.83 8.98 -4.45
CA ILE A 227 8.84 9.50 -3.52
C ILE A 227 7.86 10.44 -4.23
N TYR A 228 8.36 11.37 -5.05
CA TYR A 228 7.59 12.47 -5.65
C TYR A 228 7.40 12.34 -7.16
N GLY A 229 8.38 11.79 -7.89
CA GLY A 229 8.48 11.85 -9.36
C GLY A 229 7.42 11.09 -10.17
N ARG A 230 6.36 10.56 -9.53
CA ARG A 230 5.30 9.78 -10.18
C ARG A 230 4.10 10.60 -10.69
N SER A 231 4.24 11.92 -10.84
CA SER A 231 3.23 12.80 -11.45
C SER A 231 3.61 13.20 -12.87
N ALA A 232 2.92 12.68 -13.88
CA ALA A 232 3.14 13.06 -15.29
C ALA A 232 2.31 14.28 -15.71
N ALA A 233 2.88 15.14 -16.55
CA ALA A 233 2.09 16.09 -17.33
C ALA A 233 1.21 15.31 -18.33
N ALA A 234 -0.04 15.73 -18.49
CA ALA A 234 -1.01 15.06 -19.35
C ALA A 234 -2.02 16.06 -19.89
N GLY A 235 -2.36 15.94 -21.18
CA GLY A 235 -3.38 16.75 -21.83
C GLY A 235 -4.81 16.35 -21.46
N LEU A 236 -5.07 15.06 -21.21
CA LEU A 236 -6.37 14.57 -20.76
C LEU A 236 -6.30 13.95 -19.38
N ARG A 237 -7.33 14.19 -18.56
CA ARG A 237 -7.47 13.65 -17.21
C ARG A 237 -8.89 13.16 -16.97
N GLY A 238 -9.02 12.28 -15.99
CA GLY A 238 -10.31 11.81 -15.51
C GLY A 238 -10.17 10.97 -14.27
N ARG A 239 -11.28 10.86 -13.53
CA ARG A 239 -11.35 10.14 -12.27
C ARG A 239 -12.58 9.25 -12.27
N LEU A 240 -12.41 8.00 -11.83
CA LEU A 240 -13.50 7.04 -11.67
C LEU A 240 -13.39 6.36 -10.31
N ARG A 241 -14.53 6.17 -9.63
CA ARG A 241 -14.60 5.37 -8.39
C ARG A 241 -14.98 3.95 -8.76
N LEU A 242 -14.06 3.02 -8.52
CA LEU A 242 -14.20 1.59 -8.78
C LEU A 242 -14.28 0.80 -7.47
N ALA A 243 -14.63 -0.48 -7.60
CA ALA A 243 -14.61 -1.41 -6.48
C ALA A 243 -13.22 -1.51 -5.85
N CYS A 244 -12.12 -1.40 -6.61
CA CYS A 244 -10.75 -1.44 -6.09
C CYS A 244 -10.23 -0.13 -5.47
N GLY A 245 -10.91 1.01 -5.67
CA GLY A 245 -10.44 2.33 -5.24
C GLY A 245 -10.87 3.44 -6.20
N THR A 246 -10.41 4.65 -5.92
CA THR A 246 -10.40 5.75 -6.90
C THR A 246 -9.26 5.49 -7.88
N VAL A 247 -9.56 5.55 -9.17
CA VAL A 247 -8.58 5.52 -10.24
C VAL A 247 -8.62 6.86 -10.94
N GLU A 248 -7.46 7.48 -11.04
CA GLU A 248 -7.21 8.68 -11.82
C GLU A 248 -6.40 8.28 -13.03
N ALA A 249 -6.79 8.73 -14.21
CA ALA A 249 -6.02 8.51 -15.43
C ALA A 249 -5.53 9.86 -15.95
N ALA A 250 -4.26 9.89 -16.33
CA ALA A 250 -3.61 11.02 -16.96
C ALA A 250 -3.00 10.52 -18.28
N LEU A 251 -3.50 11.05 -19.38
CA LEU A 251 -3.23 10.58 -20.74
C LEU A 251 -2.73 11.73 -21.60
N ASP A 252 -1.67 11.45 -22.35
CA ASP A 252 -1.13 12.32 -23.37
C ASP A 252 -1.12 11.62 -24.73
N MET A 253 -1.45 12.38 -25.79
CA MET A 253 -1.62 11.85 -27.14
C MET A 253 -0.74 12.56 -28.14
N ASP A 254 -0.38 11.84 -29.19
CA ASP A 254 0.26 12.39 -30.38
C ASP A 254 -0.42 11.82 -31.63
N GLY A 255 -0.89 12.69 -32.52
CA GLY A 255 -1.57 12.29 -33.77
C GLY A 255 -2.81 11.41 -33.59
N GLY A 256 -3.51 11.49 -32.45
CA GLY A 256 -4.66 10.61 -32.13
C GLY A 256 -4.28 9.22 -31.59
N TYR A 257 -3.00 9.01 -31.25
CA TYR A 257 -2.49 7.79 -30.63
C TYR A 257 -2.04 8.08 -29.19
N ILE A 258 -2.20 7.10 -28.32
CA ILE A 258 -1.80 7.21 -26.91
C ILE A 258 -0.27 7.21 -26.83
N ARG A 259 0.33 8.36 -26.52
CA ARG A 259 1.78 8.51 -26.33
C ARG A 259 2.18 8.06 -24.93
N GLN A 260 1.43 8.53 -23.94
CA GLN A 260 1.67 8.23 -22.53
C GLN A 260 0.34 8.09 -21.79
N LEU A 261 0.26 7.08 -20.93
CA LEU A 261 -0.85 6.87 -20.02
C LEU A 261 -0.27 6.54 -18.64
N SER A 262 -0.79 7.17 -17.60
CA SER A 262 -0.46 6.88 -16.22
C SER A 262 -1.72 6.82 -15.40
N PHE A 263 -1.70 5.94 -14.38
CA PHE A 263 -2.81 5.79 -13.45
C PHE A 263 -2.36 6.19 -12.05
N GLY A 264 -3.13 7.06 -11.42
CA GLY A 264 -2.97 7.48 -10.04
C GLY A 264 -4.17 7.07 -9.17
N GLY A 265 -4.06 7.25 -7.85
CA GLY A 265 -5.16 7.09 -6.89
C GLY A 265 -4.88 6.08 -5.77
N ASP A 266 -5.93 5.78 -5.00
CA ASP A 266 -5.90 4.92 -3.80
C ASP A 266 -6.26 3.45 -4.08
N PHE A 267 -6.22 3.02 -5.34
CA PHE A 267 -6.62 1.67 -5.73
C PHE A 267 -5.59 0.59 -5.35
N ILE A 268 -6.08 -0.63 -5.13
CA ILE A 268 -5.27 -1.82 -4.84
C ILE A 268 -5.49 -2.85 -5.94
N GLY A 269 -4.39 -3.34 -6.51
CA GLY A 269 -4.35 -4.39 -7.52
C GLY A 269 -3.23 -5.38 -7.24
N ARG A 270 -3.31 -6.56 -7.84
CA ARG A 270 -2.23 -7.56 -7.79
C ARG A 270 -1.07 -7.12 -8.69
N LEU A 271 -1.37 -6.71 -9.92
CA LEU A 271 -0.39 -6.22 -10.89
C LEU A 271 -0.25 -4.69 -10.84
N PRO A 272 0.93 -4.15 -11.21
CA PRO A 272 1.14 -2.72 -11.34
C PRO A 272 0.33 -2.13 -12.51
N SER A 273 -0.08 -0.87 -12.39
CA SER A 273 -0.89 -0.19 -13.41
C SER A 273 -0.13 0.06 -14.73
N GLU A 274 1.20 0.06 -14.67
CA GLU A 274 2.09 0.10 -15.81
C GLU A 274 1.90 -1.09 -16.78
N ALA A 275 1.36 -2.22 -16.30
CA ALA A 275 1.03 -3.37 -17.16
C ALA A 275 -0.04 -3.03 -18.21
N ILE A 276 -1.01 -2.18 -17.84
CA ILE A 276 -2.03 -1.66 -18.75
C ILE A 276 -1.46 -0.53 -19.59
N ALA A 277 -0.78 0.44 -18.95
CA ALA A 277 -0.24 1.60 -19.66
C ALA A 277 0.72 1.21 -20.79
N SER A 278 1.55 0.18 -20.58
CA SER A 278 2.50 -0.32 -21.58
C SER A 278 1.79 -0.98 -22.77
N ARG A 279 0.68 -1.68 -22.54
CA ARG A 279 -0.14 -2.29 -23.61
C ARG A 279 -0.86 -1.26 -24.46
N LEU A 280 -1.24 -0.13 -23.86
CA LEU A 280 -1.99 0.92 -24.54
C LEU A 280 -1.09 1.95 -25.23
N ARG A 281 0.23 1.88 -25.06
CA ARG A 281 1.16 2.78 -25.76
C ARG A 281 1.11 2.54 -27.27
N GLY A 282 0.93 3.62 -28.04
CA GLY A 282 0.81 3.59 -29.49
C GLY A 282 -0.54 3.11 -30.00
N VAL A 283 -1.51 2.81 -29.12
CA VAL A 283 -2.87 2.44 -29.51
C VAL A 283 -3.63 3.69 -29.92
N ARG A 284 -4.44 3.58 -30.98
CA ARG A 284 -5.33 4.67 -31.43
C ARG A 284 -6.33 5.01 -30.32
N TYR A 285 -6.52 6.29 -30.03
CA TYR A 285 -7.40 6.76 -28.98
C TYR A 285 -8.88 6.68 -29.41
N ASP A 286 -9.41 5.47 -29.39
CA ASP A 286 -10.84 5.19 -29.49
C ASP A 286 -11.18 3.93 -28.71
N ARG A 287 -12.46 3.82 -28.29
CA ARG A 287 -12.93 2.73 -27.44
C ARG A 287 -12.67 1.35 -28.05
N ALA A 288 -12.83 1.18 -29.36
CA ALA A 288 -12.69 -0.13 -30.00
C ALA A 288 -11.22 -0.57 -30.06
N SER A 289 -10.31 0.33 -30.40
CA SER A 289 -8.87 0.06 -30.40
C SER A 289 -8.33 -0.19 -28.99
N ILE A 290 -8.77 0.57 -27.98
CA ILE A 290 -8.39 0.34 -26.58
C ILE A 290 -8.89 -1.03 -26.10
N LEU A 291 -10.16 -1.36 -26.36
CA LEU A 291 -10.73 -2.65 -25.98
C LEU A 291 -9.99 -3.82 -26.62
N SER A 292 -9.67 -3.71 -27.92
CA SER A 292 -8.90 -4.71 -28.65
C SER A 292 -7.49 -4.91 -28.06
N ALA A 293 -6.80 -3.82 -27.68
CA ALA A 293 -5.47 -3.90 -27.05
C ALA A 293 -5.48 -4.53 -25.64
N LEU A 294 -6.63 -4.48 -24.97
CA LEU A 294 -6.85 -5.12 -23.66
C LEU A 294 -7.33 -6.57 -23.79
N ASP A 295 -7.57 -7.08 -25.00
CA ASP A 295 -8.04 -8.45 -25.19
C ASP A 295 -7.03 -9.47 -24.62
N GLY A 296 -7.57 -10.51 -24.00
CA GLY A 296 -6.81 -11.53 -23.27
C GLY A 296 -6.03 -11.03 -22.04
N PHE A 297 -6.14 -9.75 -21.65
CA PHE A 297 -5.59 -9.26 -20.38
C PHE A 297 -6.65 -9.26 -19.29
N ASP A 298 -6.32 -9.87 -18.14
CA ASP A 298 -7.16 -9.78 -16.96
C ASP A 298 -7.03 -8.38 -16.32
N VAL A 299 -7.89 -7.44 -16.72
CA VAL A 299 -7.93 -6.08 -16.14
C VAL A 299 -8.19 -6.10 -14.63
N SER A 300 -8.94 -7.09 -14.12
CA SER A 300 -9.22 -7.23 -12.70
C SER A 300 -7.97 -7.49 -11.86
N SER A 301 -6.88 -7.97 -12.50
CA SER A 301 -5.58 -8.11 -11.85
C SER A 301 -4.95 -6.77 -11.44
N VAL A 302 -5.30 -5.66 -12.11
CA VAL A 302 -4.84 -4.29 -11.78
C VAL A 302 -5.94 -3.50 -11.08
N PHE A 303 -7.17 -3.57 -11.60
CA PHE A 303 -8.34 -2.85 -11.11
C PHE A 303 -9.44 -3.85 -10.74
N ASP A 304 -9.36 -4.40 -9.53
CA ASP A 304 -10.33 -5.40 -9.04
C ASP A 304 -11.79 -4.94 -9.23
N GLY A 305 -12.63 -5.84 -9.74
CA GLY A 305 -14.02 -5.56 -10.11
C GLY A 305 -14.22 -4.74 -11.39
N THR A 306 -13.19 -4.59 -12.24
CA THR A 306 -13.27 -3.88 -13.53
C THR A 306 -12.82 -4.77 -14.67
N ASP A 307 -13.57 -4.75 -15.78
CA ASP A 307 -13.24 -5.49 -16.99
C ASP A 307 -12.65 -4.57 -18.08
N ALA A 308 -12.25 -5.17 -19.21
CA ALA A 308 -11.67 -4.44 -20.32
C ALA A 308 -12.64 -3.43 -20.96
N ALA A 309 -13.94 -3.74 -20.99
CA ALA A 309 -14.95 -2.87 -21.56
C ALA A 309 -15.14 -1.60 -20.71
N GLY A 310 -15.30 -1.76 -19.39
CA GLY A 310 -15.44 -0.65 -18.46
C GLY A 310 -14.19 0.22 -18.39
N LEU A 311 -13.00 -0.38 -18.44
CA LEU A 311 -11.75 0.39 -18.51
C LEU A 311 -11.61 1.16 -19.83
N ALA A 312 -11.93 0.55 -20.97
CA ALA A 312 -11.88 1.21 -22.27
C ALA A 312 -12.85 2.39 -22.35
N GLU A 313 -14.05 2.23 -21.76
CA GLU A 313 -15.02 3.32 -21.63
C GLU A 313 -14.49 4.47 -20.77
N PHE A 314 -13.91 4.17 -19.61
CA PHE A 314 -13.30 5.18 -18.75
C PHE A 314 -12.19 5.95 -19.46
N ILE A 315 -11.23 5.26 -20.10
CA ILE A 315 -10.12 5.91 -20.80
C ILE A 315 -10.61 6.76 -21.97
N SER A 316 -11.68 6.34 -22.66
CA SER A 316 -12.29 7.13 -23.75
C SER A 316 -13.11 8.33 -23.24
N SER A 317 -13.40 8.38 -21.94
CA SER A 317 -14.14 9.47 -21.29
C SER A 317 -13.25 10.59 -20.72
N LEU A 318 -11.93 10.48 -20.83
CA LEU A 318 -11.00 11.50 -20.34
C LEU A 318 -11.18 12.83 -21.08
N ARG A 319 -11.01 13.95 -20.38
CA ARG A 319 -11.23 15.31 -20.88
C ARG A 319 -10.08 16.22 -20.51
N ASP A 320 -9.96 17.34 -21.19
CA ASP A 320 -9.02 18.39 -20.80
C ASP A 320 -9.46 18.96 -19.45
N PRO A 321 -8.58 19.06 -18.44
CA PRO A 321 -8.95 19.64 -17.15
C PRO A 321 -9.33 21.14 -17.20
N SER A 322 -9.14 21.82 -18.33
CA SER A 322 -9.57 23.20 -18.55
C SER A 322 -10.99 23.36 -19.11
N GLU A 323 -11.67 22.26 -19.47
CA GLU A 323 -13.11 22.19 -19.80
C GLU A 323 -13.97 21.81 -18.59
#